data_AF-A0A495YTD1-F1
#
_entry.id   AF-A0A495YTD1-F1
#
_cell.length_a   1.000
_cell.length_b   1.000
_cell.length_c   1.000
_cell.angle_alpha   90.00
_cell.angle_beta   90.00
_cell.angle_gamma   90.00
#
_symmetry.space_group_name_H-M   'P 1'
#
loop_
_entity.id
_entity.type
_entity.pdbx_description
1 polymer ?
#
loop_
_entity_poly.entity_id
_entity_poly.type
_entity_poly.pdbx_seq_one_letter_code
_entity_poly.pdbx_strand_id
1 'polypeptide(L)'
;MQRTAPFTPRAIRTLAAALIGVTAIAAAAATFDLSPEQRGRPRGTADAAVERAVPESFKFTEAGTLTIGVAPSLPPISTYATDARTVIGFDADVGQLVSDSLGRKLKIVPLAWADWPLALESGKVDAVISNVTVTEERKQKFDFSTYRKDQVGFYVRNDSKIQSIREPKDVAGLRIVTDAGTNQEKILLAWDRENIAHGLKPVQIQYYDDQAMRIVAVQSGRADAVFSVNSVLAYQSAQQGKTRLVGAISGGWPRTADIAIATRRGSGLADPLTVALNAQIKNGRYQQVLDRWNLASEAIDQSRTNPPGLPKS
;
A
#
# COMPACT_ATOMS: atom_id res chain seq x y z
N MET A 1 64.11 11.89 -70.32
CA MET A 1 64.91 12.55 -69.26
C MET A 1 63.95 13.32 -68.37
N GLN A 2 64.01 13.08 -67.05
CA GLN A 2 63.36 13.85 -65.96
C GLN A 2 61.81 13.82 -65.93
N ARG A 3 61.10 13.76 -64.81
CA ARG A 3 61.39 13.60 -63.38
C ARG A 3 60.07 13.15 -62.71
N THR A 4 60.23 12.46 -61.59
CA THR A 4 59.24 11.88 -60.66
C THR A 4 58.27 12.88 -60.02
N ALA A 5 57.04 12.43 -59.74
CA ALA A 5 56.24 12.84 -58.57
C ALA A 5 55.27 11.71 -58.16
N PRO A 6 55.25 11.25 -56.90
CA PRO A 6 54.31 10.22 -56.43
C PRO A 6 53.00 10.83 -55.92
N PHE A 7 51.88 10.26 -56.36
CA PHE A 7 50.53 10.56 -55.88
C PHE A 7 50.29 9.92 -54.51
N THR A 8 49.85 10.72 -53.54
CA THR A 8 49.37 10.30 -52.23
C THR A 8 47.90 9.80 -52.30
N PRO A 9 47.54 8.68 -51.64
CA PRO A 9 46.14 8.28 -51.55
C PRO A 9 45.44 9.03 -50.40
N ARG A 10 44.39 9.79 -50.73
CA ARG A 10 43.46 10.38 -49.75
C ARG A 10 42.56 9.29 -49.17
N ALA A 11 42.63 9.11 -47.86
CA ALA A 11 41.76 8.24 -47.08
C ALA A 11 40.30 8.76 -47.12
N ILE A 12 39.38 7.88 -47.51
CA ILE A 12 37.93 8.09 -47.43
C ILE A 12 37.53 7.92 -45.96
N ARG A 13 37.11 9.02 -45.31
CA ARG A 13 36.48 8.99 -43.99
C ARG A 13 34.98 8.76 -44.17
N THR A 14 34.53 7.53 -43.93
CA THR A 14 33.11 7.19 -43.82
C THR A 14 32.57 7.71 -42.48
N LEU A 15 31.65 8.67 -42.52
CA LEU A 15 30.90 9.13 -41.34
C LEU A 15 29.85 8.04 -40.99
N ALA A 16 30.05 7.32 -39.90
CA ALA A 16 29.03 6.45 -39.32
C ALA A 16 28.10 7.29 -38.43
N ALA A 17 26.87 7.50 -38.87
CA ALA A 17 25.81 8.08 -38.06
C ALA A 17 25.32 7.02 -37.06
N ALA A 18 25.65 7.19 -35.78
CA ALA A 18 25.12 6.36 -34.71
C ALA A 18 23.67 6.80 -34.40
N LEU A 19 22.68 6.05 -34.89
CA LEU A 19 21.32 6.13 -34.35
C LEU A 19 21.32 5.50 -32.95
N ILE A 20 21.30 6.33 -31.92
CA ILE A 20 20.97 5.91 -30.56
C ILE A 20 19.47 5.65 -30.54
N GLY A 21 19.08 4.40 -30.74
CA GLY A 21 17.72 3.93 -30.52
C GLY A 21 17.39 4.04 -29.04
N VAL A 22 16.53 5.00 -28.68
CA VAL A 22 15.90 5.04 -27.36
C VAL A 22 14.92 3.87 -27.30
N THR A 23 15.34 2.75 -26.72
CA THR A 23 14.42 1.68 -26.34
C THR A 23 13.57 2.20 -25.19
N ALA A 24 12.34 2.63 -25.50
CA ALA A 24 11.32 2.82 -24.49
C ALA A 24 11.07 1.46 -23.81
N ILE A 25 11.54 1.32 -22.58
CA ILE A 25 11.15 0.19 -21.73
C ILE A 25 9.67 0.41 -21.43
N ALA A 26 8.80 -0.30 -22.13
CA ALA A 26 7.41 -0.40 -21.74
C ALA A 26 7.38 -1.03 -20.35
N ALA A 27 6.99 -0.26 -19.34
CA ALA A 27 6.73 -0.79 -18.00
C ALA A 27 5.61 -1.84 -18.15
N ALA A 28 5.93 -3.11 -17.88
CA ALA A 28 4.93 -4.16 -17.85
C ALA A 28 3.86 -3.76 -16.83
N ALA A 29 2.59 -3.71 -17.26
CA ALA A 29 1.48 -3.50 -16.34
C ALA A 29 1.52 -4.63 -15.29
N ALA A 30 1.54 -4.27 -14.01
CA ALA A 30 1.51 -5.26 -12.94
C ALA A 30 0.18 -6.04 -13.03
N THR A 31 0.26 -7.31 -13.44
CA THR A 31 -0.91 -8.20 -13.49
C THR A 31 -1.11 -8.81 -12.11
N PHE A 32 -2.15 -8.36 -11.39
CA PHE A 32 -2.52 -8.98 -10.12
C PHE A 32 -3.16 -10.35 -10.36
N ASP A 33 -2.69 -11.36 -9.63
CA ASP A 33 -3.32 -12.68 -9.60
C ASP A 33 -4.56 -12.63 -8.71
N LEU A 34 -5.74 -12.60 -9.35
CA LEU A 34 -7.03 -12.60 -8.67
C LEU A 34 -7.68 -14.00 -8.59
N SER A 35 -6.95 -15.04 -9.01
CA SER A 35 -7.44 -16.43 -8.97
C SER A 35 -7.48 -16.97 -7.53
N PRO A 36 -8.39 -17.88 -7.18
CA PRO A 36 -8.45 -18.44 -5.83
C PRO A 36 -7.23 -19.29 -5.46
N GLU A 37 -6.50 -19.84 -6.44
CA GLU A 37 -5.32 -20.67 -6.19
C GLU A 37 -4.14 -19.88 -5.64
N GLN A 38 -4.09 -18.56 -5.89
CA GLN A 38 -3.02 -17.65 -5.46
C GLN A 38 -1.63 -18.24 -5.72
N ARG A 39 -1.38 -18.65 -6.97
CA ARG A 39 -0.13 -19.32 -7.34
C ARG A 39 1.04 -18.35 -7.12
N GLY A 40 2.08 -18.85 -6.47
CA GLY A 40 3.26 -18.04 -6.16
C GLY A 40 3.06 -17.07 -4.99
N ARG A 41 2.00 -17.20 -4.18
CA ARG A 41 1.91 -16.52 -2.87
C ARG A 41 3.21 -16.77 -2.10
N PRO A 42 3.93 -15.71 -1.66
CA PRO A 42 5.11 -15.87 -0.82
C PRO A 42 4.78 -16.66 0.45
N ARG A 43 5.68 -17.59 0.81
CA ARG A 43 5.55 -18.44 2.00
C ARG A 43 6.66 -18.13 2.99
N GLY A 44 6.29 -18.14 4.27
CA GLY A 44 7.25 -18.15 5.36
C GLY A 44 7.72 -19.58 5.64
N THR A 45 8.55 -19.71 6.68
CA THR A 45 8.89 -20.98 7.30
C THR A 45 8.68 -20.83 8.80
N ALA A 46 8.39 -21.94 9.47
CA ALA A 46 8.31 -21.97 10.93
C ALA A 46 9.58 -21.38 11.55
N ASP A 47 9.40 -20.53 12.55
CA ASP A 47 10.48 -19.89 13.29
C ASP A 47 10.34 -20.23 14.77
N ALA A 48 11.27 -21.04 15.27
CA ALA A 48 11.27 -21.49 16.65
C ALA A 48 11.38 -20.33 17.66
N ALA A 49 11.90 -19.15 17.29
CA ALA A 49 11.89 -17.97 18.14
C ALA A 49 10.50 -17.35 18.23
N VAL A 50 9.75 -17.33 17.12
CA VAL A 50 8.36 -16.84 17.08
C VAL A 50 7.46 -17.78 17.87
N GLU A 51 7.57 -19.09 17.67
CA GLU A 51 6.78 -20.09 18.40
C GLU A 51 6.99 -19.99 19.92
N ARG A 52 8.26 -19.86 20.36
CA ARG A 52 8.60 -19.70 21.79
C ARG A 52 8.16 -18.36 22.39
N ALA A 53 7.97 -17.34 21.57
CA ALA A 53 7.50 -16.05 22.04
C ALA A 53 6.00 -16.09 22.40
N VAL A 54 5.23 -17.04 21.86
CA VAL A 54 3.80 -17.18 22.17
C VAL A 54 3.65 -17.61 23.63
N PRO A 55 2.88 -16.87 24.45
CA PRO A 55 2.65 -17.26 25.84
C PRO A 55 1.99 -18.65 25.94
N GLU A 56 2.44 -19.49 26.87
CA GLU A 56 1.85 -20.82 27.12
C GLU A 56 0.36 -20.74 27.51
N SER A 57 -0.03 -19.61 28.12
CA SER A 57 -1.41 -19.30 28.49
C SER A 57 -2.28 -18.92 27.29
N PHE A 58 -1.69 -18.53 26.16
CA PHE A 58 -2.45 -18.16 24.97
C PHE A 58 -3.13 -19.39 24.37
N LYS A 59 -4.46 -19.32 24.21
CA LYS A 59 -5.27 -20.35 23.56
C LYS A 59 -5.72 -19.84 22.21
N PHE A 60 -5.28 -20.52 21.16
CA PHE A 60 -5.75 -20.27 19.81
C PHE A 60 -7.21 -20.69 19.68
N THR A 61 -7.98 -19.96 18.89
CA THR A 61 -9.39 -20.27 18.58
C THR A 61 -9.55 -21.69 18.04
N GLU A 62 -8.60 -22.15 17.23
CA GLU A 62 -8.56 -23.51 16.69
C GLU A 62 -7.15 -24.10 16.82
N ALA A 63 -7.05 -25.33 17.29
CA ALA A 63 -5.76 -26.00 17.50
C ALA A 63 -4.98 -26.16 16.17
N GLY A 64 -3.68 -25.84 16.19
CA GLY A 64 -2.82 -25.91 15.00
C GLY A 64 -3.05 -24.82 13.94
N THR A 65 -3.94 -23.88 14.20
CA THR A 65 -4.36 -22.84 13.26
C THR A 65 -4.14 -21.45 13.86
N LEU A 66 -3.82 -20.46 13.02
CA LEU A 66 -4.00 -19.04 13.32
C LEU A 66 -5.26 -18.57 12.58
N THR A 67 -6.30 -18.23 13.33
CA THR A 67 -7.59 -17.79 12.79
C THR A 67 -7.60 -16.27 12.68
N ILE A 68 -7.62 -15.74 11.45
CA ILE A 68 -7.54 -14.31 11.16
C ILE A 68 -8.86 -13.79 10.61
N GLY A 69 -9.39 -12.73 11.21
CA GLY A 69 -10.51 -11.95 10.66
C GLY A 69 -10.04 -11.00 9.57
N VAL A 70 -10.74 -10.98 8.43
CA VAL A 70 -10.47 -10.06 7.31
C VAL A 70 -11.78 -9.52 6.76
N ALA A 71 -11.88 -8.21 6.49
CA ALA A 71 -12.97 -7.62 5.72
C ALA A 71 -12.55 -7.47 4.24
N PRO A 72 -13.08 -8.28 3.30
CA PRO A 72 -12.61 -8.34 1.92
C PRO A 72 -13.29 -7.29 1.02
N SER A 73 -13.11 -6.01 1.31
CA SER A 73 -13.81 -4.92 0.60
C SER A 73 -12.89 -3.86 -0.01
N LEU A 74 -11.57 -4.06 -0.01
CA LEU A 74 -10.59 -3.03 -0.34
C LEU A 74 -9.44 -3.58 -1.20
N PRO A 75 -9.64 -3.94 -2.48
CA PRO A 75 -8.53 -4.36 -3.35
C PRO A 75 -7.49 -3.22 -3.51
N PRO A 76 -6.18 -3.52 -3.48
CA PRO A 76 -5.53 -4.83 -3.44
C PRO A 76 -5.28 -5.36 -2.01
N ILE A 77 -5.71 -4.62 -0.99
CA ILE A 77 -5.45 -4.96 0.42
C ILE A 77 -6.18 -6.25 0.81
N SER A 78 -7.48 -6.31 0.52
CA SER A 78 -8.32 -7.48 0.79
C SER A 78 -9.53 -7.50 -0.13
N THR A 79 -9.78 -8.62 -0.80
CA THR A 79 -10.96 -8.80 -1.66
C THR A 79 -11.29 -10.29 -1.81
N TYR A 80 -12.41 -10.59 -2.45
CA TYR A 80 -12.70 -11.94 -2.91
C TYR A 80 -11.99 -12.21 -4.25
N ALA A 81 -11.47 -13.42 -4.40
CA ALA A 81 -10.97 -13.93 -5.67
C ALA A 81 -12.10 -14.04 -6.70
N THR A 82 -11.74 -14.41 -7.92
CA THR A 82 -12.69 -14.61 -9.03
C THR A 82 -13.77 -15.67 -8.77
N ASP A 83 -13.60 -16.52 -7.76
CA ASP A 83 -14.62 -17.48 -7.30
C ASP A 83 -15.68 -16.87 -6.36
N ALA A 84 -15.57 -15.56 -6.07
CA ALA A 84 -16.42 -14.81 -5.15
C ALA A 84 -16.48 -15.38 -3.71
N ARG A 85 -15.48 -16.17 -3.31
CA ARG A 85 -15.47 -16.87 -2.02
C ARG A 85 -14.13 -16.80 -1.31
N THR A 86 -13.03 -17.02 -2.02
CA THR A 86 -11.70 -17.09 -1.45
C THR A 86 -11.19 -15.69 -1.15
N VAL A 87 -10.82 -15.40 0.10
CA VAL A 87 -10.24 -14.08 0.44
C VAL A 87 -8.77 -14.03 0.01
N ILE A 88 -8.44 -13.01 -0.78
CA ILE A 88 -7.12 -12.74 -1.33
C ILE A 88 -6.73 -11.27 -1.10
N GLY A 89 -5.50 -10.92 -1.42
CA GLY A 89 -4.96 -9.57 -1.24
C GLY A 89 -3.75 -9.55 -0.32
N PHE A 90 -3.19 -8.35 -0.14
CA PHE A 90 -2.04 -8.11 0.71
C PHE A 90 -2.23 -8.63 2.14
N ASP A 91 -3.38 -8.39 2.76
CA ASP A 91 -3.64 -8.77 4.15
C ASP A 91 -3.70 -10.31 4.32
N ALA A 92 -4.21 -11.02 3.30
CA ALA A 92 -4.22 -12.48 3.29
C ALA A 92 -2.79 -13.04 3.17
N ASP A 93 -1.93 -12.41 2.37
CA ASP A 93 -0.54 -12.81 2.19
C ASP A 93 0.32 -12.49 3.43
N VAL A 94 0.10 -11.34 4.08
CA VAL A 94 0.70 -11.03 5.41
C VAL A 94 0.24 -12.07 6.44
N GLY A 95 -1.06 -12.40 6.46
CA GLY A 95 -1.62 -13.46 7.29
C GLY A 95 -0.96 -14.81 7.07
N GLN A 96 -0.64 -15.16 5.82
CA GLN A 96 0.08 -16.39 5.50
C GLN A 96 1.50 -16.37 6.07
N LEU A 97 2.24 -15.28 5.88
CA LEU A 97 3.60 -15.16 6.37
C LEU A 97 3.68 -15.32 7.89
N VAL A 98 2.80 -14.65 8.65
CA VAL A 98 2.81 -14.76 10.12
C VAL A 98 2.31 -16.12 10.62
N SER A 99 1.36 -16.75 9.90
CA SER A 99 0.91 -18.11 10.23
C SER A 99 2.04 -19.13 10.01
N ASP A 100 2.75 -19.03 8.89
CA ASP A 100 3.89 -19.89 8.58
C ASP A 100 5.00 -19.72 9.63
N SER A 101 5.33 -18.49 10.04
CA SER A 101 6.31 -18.22 11.12
C SER A 101 5.91 -18.87 12.46
N LEU A 102 4.62 -18.92 12.76
CA LEU A 102 4.08 -19.55 13.97
C LEU A 102 3.98 -21.08 13.88
N GLY A 103 4.36 -21.69 12.74
CA GLY A 103 4.20 -23.12 12.51
C GLY A 103 2.73 -23.55 12.42
N ARG A 104 1.82 -22.63 12.04
CA ARG A 104 0.36 -22.83 12.07
C ARG A 104 -0.25 -22.73 10.68
N LYS A 105 -1.38 -23.41 10.49
CA LYS A 105 -2.21 -23.23 9.30
C LYS A 105 -2.90 -21.87 9.37
N LEU A 106 -2.97 -21.17 8.24
CA LEU A 106 -3.79 -19.96 8.11
C LEU A 106 -5.25 -20.36 7.93
N LYS A 107 -6.15 -19.77 8.74
CA LYS A 107 -7.60 -19.79 8.49
C LYS A 107 -8.12 -18.37 8.44
N ILE A 108 -8.59 -17.93 7.28
CA ILE A 108 -9.24 -16.63 7.13
C ILE A 108 -10.73 -16.76 7.40
N VAL A 109 -11.25 -15.89 8.26
CA VAL A 109 -12.67 -15.72 8.53
C VAL A 109 -13.09 -14.37 7.94
N PRO A 110 -13.89 -14.36 6.85
CA PRO A 110 -14.46 -13.13 6.33
C PRO A 110 -15.39 -12.50 7.37
N LEU A 111 -15.30 -11.18 7.55
CA LEU A 111 -16.12 -10.40 8.48
C LEU A 111 -16.66 -9.15 7.78
N ALA A 112 -17.79 -8.63 8.26
CA ALA A 112 -18.12 -7.24 8.02
C ALA A 112 -17.14 -6.37 8.80
N TRP A 113 -16.71 -5.23 8.23
CA TRP A 113 -15.76 -4.34 8.91
C TRP A 113 -16.25 -3.92 10.30
N ALA A 114 -17.54 -3.61 10.47
CA ALA A 114 -18.10 -3.22 11.77
C ALA A 114 -17.93 -4.30 12.87
N ASP A 115 -17.78 -5.57 12.49
CA ASP A 115 -17.78 -6.69 13.42
C ASP A 115 -16.38 -7.08 13.91
N TRP A 116 -15.30 -6.54 13.33
CA TRP A 116 -13.93 -6.93 13.69
C TRP A 116 -13.62 -6.77 15.20
N PRO A 117 -14.07 -5.71 15.90
CA PRO A 117 -13.80 -5.56 17.32
C PRO A 117 -14.44 -6.67 18.14
N LEU A 118 -15.71 -6.96 17.89
CA LEU A 118 -16.47 -8.00 18.58
C LEU A 118 -15.93 -9.39 18.25
N ALA A 119 -15.48 -9.63 17.01
CA ALA A 119 -14.87 -10.90 16.63
C ALA A 119 -13.59 -11.20 17.42
N LEU A 120 -12.76 -10.18 17.70
CA LEU A 120 -11.60 -10.33 18.57
C LEU A 120 -12.00 -10.53 20.03
N GLU A 121 -12.89 -9.66 20.55
CA GLU A 121 -13.33 -9.68 21.96
C GLU A 121 -13.99 -11.03 22.33
N SER A 122 -14.81 -11.58 21.44
CA SER A 122 -15.49 -12.88 21.63
C SER A 122 -14.60 -14.11 21.44
N GLY A 123 -13.37 -13.95 20.94
CA GLY A 123 -12.49 -15.07 20.61
C GLY A 123 -12.87 -15.83 19.33
N LYS A 124 -13.79 -15.29 18.50
CA LYS A 124 -14.13 -15.83 17.18
C LYS A 124 -12.91 -15.89 16.26
N VAL A 125 -11.95 -14.97 16.45
CA VAL A 125 -10.66 -14.94 15.75
C VAL A 125 -9.52 -14.67 16.73
N ASP A 126 -8.31 -15.08 16.38
CA ASP A 126 -7.09 -14.85 17.16
C ASP A 126 -6.54 -13.44 16.92
N ALA A 127 -6.61 -12.99 15.66
CA ALA A 127 -6.11 -11.71 15.19
C ALA A 127 -7.01 -11.15 14.08
N VAL A 128 -6.90 -9.85 13.80
CA VAL A 128 -7.50 -9.19 12.64
C VAL A 128 -6.41 -8.53 11.81
N ILE A 129 -6.38 -8.86 10.52
CA ILE A 129 -5.49 -8.24 9.53
C ILE A 129 -6.41 -7.71 8.42
N SER A 130 -6.79 -6.45 8.54
CA SER A 130 -7.82 -5.86 7.69
C SER A 130 -7.65 -4.34 7.56
N ASN A 131 -6.46 -3.87 7.19
CA ASN A 131 -6.13 -2.44 7.13
C ASN A 131 -6.45 -1.64 8.42
N VAL A 132 -6.15 -2.20 9.60
CA VAL A 132 -6.51 -1.54 10.87
C VAL A 132 -5.50 -0.45 11.23
N THR A 133 -5.91 0.81 11.14
CA THR A 133 -5.11 1.95 11.64
C THR A 133 -4.94 1.91 13.16
N VAL A 134 -3.72 2.19 13.63
CA VAL A 134 -3.43 2.32 15.06
C VAL A 134 -3.92 3.68 15.58
N THR A 135 -4.82 3.67 16.56
CA THR A 135 -5.29 4.87 17.26
C THR A 135 -5.19 4.67 18.77
N GLU A 136 -5.03 5.76 19.52
CA GLU A 136 -5.01 5.74 20.99
C GLU A 136 -6.37 5.30 21.58
N GLU A 137 -7.45 5.44 20.82
CA GLU A 137 -8.75 4.88 21.19
C GLU A 137 -8.75 3.36 21.11
N ARG A 138 -8.35 2.78 19.97
CA ARG A 138 -8.37 1.32 19.77
C ARG A 138 -7.39 0.60 20.69
N LYS A 139 -6.25 1.23 21.02
CA LYS A 139 -5.26 0.72 21.97
C LYS A 139 -5.79 0.50 23.39
N GLN A 140 -6.95 1.08 23.74
CA GLN A 140 -7.60 0.77 25.02
C GLN A 140 -8.14 -0.67 25.07
N LYS A 141 -8.45 -1.26 23.92
CA LYS A 141 -9.10 -2.57 23.79
C LYS A 141 -8.24 -3.62 23.09
N PHE A 142 -7.28 -3.19 22.26
CA PHE A 142 -6.50 -4.07 21.39
C PHE A 142 -5.00 -3.79 21.48
N ASP A 143 -4.20 -4.82 21.25
CA ASP A 143 -2.75 -4.71 21.02
C ASP A 143 -2.46 -4.84 19.52
N PHE A 144 -1.36 -4.23 19.08
CA PHE A 144 -1.03 -4.03 17.67
C PHE A 144 0.38 -4.47 17.29
N SER A 145 0.53 -5.02 16.08
CA SER A 145 1.83 -5.29 15.43
C SER A 145 1.84 -4.65 14.04
N THR A 146 2.64 -3.60 13.82
CA THR A 146 2.61 -2.82 12.56
C THR A 146 3.12 -3.60 11.36
N TYR A 147 2.48 -3.49 10.20
CA TYR A 147 2.97 -4.11 8.97
C TYR A 147 2.96 -3.20 7.73
N ARG A 148 2.43 -1.98 7.83
CA ARG A 148 2.39 -1.04 6.69
C ARG A 148 2.20 0.40 7.16
N LYS A 149 2.73 1.37 6.41
CA LYS A 149 2.42 2.80 6.58
C LYS A 149 1.08 3.10 5.92
N ASP A 150 0.20 3.81 6.61
CA ASP A 150 -1.00 4.35 5.98
C ASP A 150 -0.63 5.54 5.10
N GLN A 151 -0.91 5.44 3.80
CA GLN A 151 -0.60 6.48 2.83
C GLN A 151 -1.83 6.86 2.02
N VAL A 152 -1.92 8.16 1.76
CA VAL A 152 -2.82 8.77 0.79
C VAL A 152 -1.99 9.34 -0.34
N GLY A 153 -2.44 9.13 -1.57
CA GLY A 153 -1.68 9.39 -2.79
C GLY A 153 -2.41 10.35 -3.72
N PHE A 154 -1.65 11.24 -4.34
CA PHE A 154 -2.06 12.06 -5.47
C PHE A 154 -1.77 11.34 -6.78
N TYR A 155 -2.82 11.07 -7.55
CA TYR A 155 -2.71 10.47 -8.87
C TYR A 155 -3.21 11.42 -9.94
N VAL A 156 -2.46 11.48 -11.04
CA VAL A 156 -2.77 12.32 -12.20
C VAL A 156 -2.82 11.44 -13.45
N ARG A 157 -3.40 11.94 -14.53
CA ARG A 157 -3.30 11.30 -15.85
C ARG A 157 -1.84 11.16 -16.29
N ASN A 158 -1.50 10.10 -17.01
CA ASN A 158 -0.11 9.81 -17.38
C ASN A 158 0.62 10.96 -18.09
N ASP A 159 -0.05 11.67 -18.99
CA ASP A 159 0.49 12.82 -19.75
C ASP A 159 0.40 14.16 -18.99
N SER A 160 -0.03 14.17 -17.73
CA SER A 160 -0.15 15.38 -16.93
C SER A 160 1.22 16.04 -16.76
N LYS A 161 1.23 17.39 -16.79
CA LYS A 161 2.43 18.19 -16.54
C LYS A 161 2.85 18.19 -15.07
N ILE A 162 1.94 17.83 -14.15
CA ILE A 162 2.21 17.75 -12.72
C ILE A 162 3.19 16.59 -12.50
N GLN A 163 4.41 16.88 -12.06
CA GLN A 163 5.43 15.86 -11.80
C GLN A 163 5.44 15.41 -10.34
N SER A 164 5.10 16.32 -9.42
CA SER A 164 5.19 16.06 -7.98
C SER A 164 4.17 16.90 -7.20
N ILE A 165 3.61 16.32 -6.13
CA ILE A 165 2.83 17.02 -5.09
C ILE A 165 3.33 16.52 -3.74
N ARG A 166 3.95 17.38 -2.93
CA ARG A 166 4.59 17.00 -1.65
C ARG A 166 4.23 17.92 -0.49
N GLU A 167 3.82 19.14 -0.80
CA GLU A 167 3.60 20.19 0.20
C GLU A 167 2.40 21.08 -0.18
N PRO A 168 1.85 21.87 0.76
CA PRO A 168 0.63 22.64 0.56
C PRO A 168 0.62 23.49 -0.72
N LYS A 169 1.68 24.23 -1.03
CA LYS A 169 1.72 25.09 -2.22
C LYS A 169 1.57 24.35 -3.55
N ASP A 170 1.87 23.05 -3.60
CA ASP A 170 1.80 22.25 -4.82
C ASP A 170 0.36 21.99 -5.27
N VAL A 171 -0.62 22.10 -4.36
CA VAL A 171 -2.04 21.94 -4.67
C VAL A 171 -2.74 23.26 -5.01
N ALA A 172 -2.09 24.40 -4.81
CA ALA A 172 -2.69 25.71 -4.99
C ALA A 172 -3.27 25.91 -6.41
N GLY A 173 -4.56 26.24 -6.50
CA GLY A 173 -5.27 26.43 -7.76
C GLY A 173 -5.59 25.17 -8.55
N LEU A 174 -5.19 23.97 -8.08
CA LEU A 174 -5.51 22.70 -8.73
C LEU A 174 -6.96 22.29 -8.44
N ARG A 175 -7.56 21.55 -9.38
CA ARG A 175 -8.83 20.84 -9.20
C ARG A 175 -8.55 19.44 -8.73
N ILE A 176 -8.91 19.13 -7.48
CA ILE A 176 -8.56 17.85 -6.86
C ILE A 176 -9.82 17.12 -6.43
N VAL A 177 -9.95 15.88 -6.87
CA VAL A 177 -11.01 14.98 -6.42
C VAL A 177 -10.62 14.35 -5.09
N THR A 178 -11.52 14.40 -4.11
CA THR A 178 -11.39 13.69 -2.83
C THR A 178 -12.76 13.29 -2.30
N ASP A 179 -12.78 12.60 -1.16
CA ASP A 179 -13.97 12.08 -0.51
C ASP A 179 -14.40 12.94 0.68
N ALA A 180 -15.65 13.40 0.69
CA ALA A 180 -16.18 14.16 1.83
C ALA A 180 -16.17 13.33 3.13
N GLY A 181 -15.83 13.96 4.25
CA GLY A 181 -15.77 13.36 5.58
C GLY A 181 -14.51 12.54 5.88
N THR A 182 -13.54 12.50 4.97
CA THR A 182 -12.36 11.63 5.07
C THR A 182 -11.11 12.34 5.60
N ASN A 183 -10.09 11.59 5.98
CA ASN A 183 -8.81 12.15 6.42
C ASN A 183 -8.11 12.91 5.27
N GLN A 184 -8.15 12.38 4.05
CA GLN A 184 -7.58 13.04 2.88
C GLN A 184 -8.25 14.40 2.58
N GLU A 185 -9.57 14.53 2.78
CA GLU A 185 -10.24 15.83 2.69
C GLU A 185 -9.75 16.80 3.79
N LYS A 186 -9.68 16.34 5.05
CA LYS A 186 -9.18 17.17 6.16
C LYS A 186 -7.76 17.68 5.90
N ILE A 187 -6.89 16.84 5.36
CA ILE A 187 -5.53 17.23 4.97
C ILE A 187 -5.57 18.29 3.88
N LEU A 188 -6.35 18.06 2.82
CA LEU A 188 -6.44 18.99 1.70
C LEU A 188 -7.01 20.36 2.10
N LEU A 189 -8.03 20.38 2.99
CA LEU A 189 -8.58 21.61 3.57
C LEU A 189 -7.58 22.32 4.50
N ALA A 190 -6.73 21.58 5.23
CA ALA A 190 -5.66 22.18 6.02
C ALA A 190 -4.59 22.83 5.13
N TRP A 191 -4.17 22.16 4.06
CA TRP A 191 -3.24 22.69 3.06
C TRP A 191 -3.81 23.92 2.34
N ASP A 192 -5.10 23.89 2.00
CA ASP A 192 -5.77 25.02 1.37
C ASP A 192 -5.84 26.26 2.27
N ARG A 193 -6.15 26.08 3.56
CA ARG A 193 -6.11 27.19 4.54
C ARG A 193 -4.73 27.82 4.66
N GLU A 194 -3.67 27.00 4.65
CA GLU A 194 -2.29 27.50 4.65
C GLU A 194 -1.98 28.29 3.38
N ASN A 195 -2.37 27.76 2.22
CA ASN A 195 -2.21 28.43 0.93
C ASN A 195 -2.90 29.80 0.90
N ILE A 196 -4.16 29.87 1.35
CA ILE A 196 -4.94 31.12 1.41
C ILE A 196 -4.28 32.11 2.36
N ALA A 197 -3.80 31.66 3.53
CA ALA A 197 -3.07 32.52 4.48
C ALA A 197 -1.77 33.09 3.88
N HIS A 198 -1.16 32.37 2.93
CA HIS A 198 0.02 32.82 2.18
C HIS A 198 -0.30 33.54 0.86
N GLY A 199 -1.57 33.86 0.59
CA GLY A 199 -2.00 34.57 -0.62
C GLY A 199 -1.95 33.75 -1.92
N LEU A 200 -1.87 32.42 -1.81
CA LEU A 200 -1.91 31.51 -2.95
C LEU A 200 -3.37 31.21 -3.36
N LYS A 201 -3.55 30.71 -4.60
CA LYS A 201 -4.88 30.36 -5.12
C LYS A 201 -5.49 29.20 -4.32
N PRO A 202 -6.78 29.26 -3.97
CA PRO A 202 -7.46 28.14 -3.32
C PRO A 202 -7.44 26.87 -4.17
N VAL A 203 -7.41 25.72 -3.51
CA VAL A 203 -7.66 24.41 -4.11
C VAL A 203 -9.13 24.31 -4.50
N GLN A 204 -9.41 23.80 -5.69
CA GLN A 204 -10.79 23.52 -6.14
C GLN A 204 -11.13 22.07 -5.84
N ILE A 205 -11.67 21.81 -4.65
CA ILE A 205 -12.04 20.45 -4.25
C ILE A 205 -13.32 20.02 -4.97
N GLN A 206 -13.29 18.84 -5.59
CA GLN A 206 -14.43 18.24 -6.28
C GLN A 206 -14.86 16.94 -5.60
N TYR A 207 -16.16 16.80 -5.38
CA TYR A 207 -16.77 15.60 -4.83
C TYR A 207 -17.60 14.90 -5.90
N TYR A 208 -17.57 13.57 -5.91
CA TYR A 208 -18.41 12.74 -6.76
C TYR A 208 -18.95 11.57 -5.94
N ASP A 209 -20.25 11.33 -6.03
CA ASP A 209 -20.92 10.22 -5.34
C ASP A 209 -20.45 8.87 -5.88
N ASP A 210 -20.26 8.78 -7.19
CA ASP A 210 -19.80 7.57 -7.88
C ASP A 210 -18.26 7.53 -7.97
N GLN A 211 -17.65 6.44 -7.48
CA GLN A 211 -16.21 6.24 -7.48
C GLN A 211 -15.60 6.15 -8.90
N ALA A 212 -16.30 5.54 -9.85
CA ALA A 212 -15.86 5.46 -11.25
C ALA A 212 -15.81 6.86 -11.88
N MET A 213 -16.78 7.72 -11.55
CA MET A 213 -16.80 9.10 -12.06
C MET A 213 -15.60 9.94 -11.61
N ARG A 214 -15.03 9.67 -10.44
CA ARG A 214 -13.82 10.34 -9.93
C ARG A 214 -12.62 10.10 -10.83
N ILE A 215 -12.40 8.83 -11.17
CA ILE A 215 -11.30 8.42 -12.04
C ILE A 215 -11.51 8.96 -13.45
N VAL A 216 -12.76 8.93 -13.96
CA VAL A 216 -13.11 9.55 -15.25
C VAL A 216 -12.85 11.05 -15.25
N ALA A 217 -13.13 11.77 -14.14
CA ALA A 217 -12.86 13.20 -14.04
C ALA A 217 -11.36 13.53 -14.21
N VAL A 218 -10.48 12.74 -13.60
CA VAL A 218 -9.02 12.88 -13.79
C VAL A 218 -8.59 12.48 -15.21
N GLN A 219 -9.11 11.37 -15.73
CA GLN A 219 -8.75 10.88 -17.08
C GLN A 219 -9.21 11.84 -18.20
N SER A 220 -10.34 12.52 -18.02
CA SER A 220 -10.88 13.51 -18.95
C SER A 220 -10.29 14.92 -18.77
N GLY A 221 -9.48 15.15 -17.72
CA GLY A 221 -8.93 16.46 -17.41
C GLY A 221 -9.94 17.45 -16.79
N ARG A 222 -11.10 16.97 -16.33
CA ARG A 222 -12.06 17.76 -15.52
C ARG A 222 -11.55 18.01 -14.10
N ALA A 223 -10.69 17.14 -13.61
CA ALA A 223 -9.85 17.33 -12.45
C ALA A 223 -8.38 17.15 -12.81
N ASP A 224 -7.50 17.82 -12.08
CA ASP A 224 -6.05 17.76 -12.29
C ASP A 224 -5.42 16.55 -11.56
N ALA A 225 -5.97 16.19 -10.40
CA ALA A 225 -5.56 15.02 -9.61
C ALA A 225 -6.74 14.39 -8.85
N VAL A 226 -6.57 13.13 -8.44
CA VAL A 226 -7.35 12.50 -7.36
C VAL A 226 -6.45 12.31 -6.15
N PHE A 227 -6.97 12.58 -4.95
CA PHE A 227 -6.30 12.38 -3.69
C PHE A 227 -7.11 11.43 -2.81
N SER A 228 -6.61 10.21 -2.60
CA SER A 228 -7.32 9.17 -1.83
C SER A 228 -6.32 8.10 -1.34
N VAL A 229 -6.81 6.99 -0.80
CA VAL A 229 -6.00 5.87 -0.31
C VAL A 229 -5.03 5.39 -1.39
N ASN A 230 -3.73 5.44 -1.11
CA ASN A 230 -2.70 5.21 -2.12
C ASN A 230 -2.76 3.80 -2.71
N SER A 231 -2.88 2.76 -1.88
CA SER A 231 -2.98 1.37 -2.32
C SER A 231 -4.11 1.10 -3.32
N VAL A 232 -5.28 1.70 -3.09
CA VAL A 232 -6.45 1.57 -3.99
C VAL A 232 -6.19 2.27 -5.31
N LEU A 233 -5.64 3.49 -5.28
CA LEU A 233 -5.29 4.23 -6.49
C LEU A 233 -4.15 3.56 -7.27
N ALA A 234 -3.16 2.97 -6.59
CA ALA A 234 -2.07 2.21 -7.19
C ALA A 234 -2.60 0.98 -7.95
N TYR A 235 -3.54 0.25 -7.34
CA TYR A 235 -4.21 -0.89 -7.97
C TYR A 235 -5.03 -0.47 -9.19
N GLN A 236 -5.83 0.58 -9.07
CA GLN A 236 -6.61 1.11 -10.21
C GLN A 236 -5.71 1.61 -11.34
N SER A 237 -4.62 2.30 -11.01
CA SER A 237 -3.59 2.76 -11.95
C SER A 237 -2.96 1.59 -12.69
N ALA A 238 -2.55 0.53 -11.99
CA ALA A 238 -1.96 -0.67 -12.61
C ALA A 238 -2.96 -1.44 -13.49
N GLN A 239 -4.24 -1.51 -13.11
CA GLN A 239 -5.28 -2.16 -13.90
C GLN A 239 -5.66 -1.38 -15.17
N GLN A 240 -5.76 -0.05 -15.08
CA GLN A 240 -6.26 0.77 -16.18
C GLN A 240 -5.15 1.36 -17.05
N GLY A 241 -3.94 1.52 -16.51
CA GLY A 241 -2.79 2.07 -17.21
C GLY A 241 -2.92 3.54 -17.61
N LYS A 242 -3.82 4.31 -16.98
CA LYS A 242 -4.18 5.69 -17.40
C LYS A 242 -3.72 6.79 -16.45
N THR A 243 -3.38 6.45 -15.22
CA THR A 243 -2.95 7.38 -14.18
C THR A 243 -1.61 6.96 -13.59
N ARG A 244 -0.90 7.91 -12.99
CA ARG A 244 0.36 7.69 -12.27
C ARG A 244 0.40 8.48 -10.96
N LEU A 245 1.12 7.94 -9.99
CA LEU A 245 1.40 8.60 -8.73
C LEU A 245 2.30 9.83 -8.96
N VAL A 246 1.99 10.94 -8.30
CA VAL A 246 2.84 12.15 -8.23
C VAL A 246 3.18 12.57 -6.82
N GLY A 247 2.64 11.91 -5.81
CA GLY A 247 2.91 12.25 -4.43
C GLY A 247 2.18 11.34 -3.48
N ALA A 248 2.83 10.94 -2.40
CA ALA A 248 2.19 10.20 -1.32
C ALA A 248 2.61 10.83 0.00
N ILE A 249 1.65 10.96 0.91
CA ILE A 249 1.87 11.43 2.28
C ILE A 249 1.18 10.49 3.26
N SER A 250 1.53 10.60 4.53
CA SER A 250 0.87 9.85 5.60
C SER A 250 -0.63 10.16 5.62
N GLY A 251 -1.47 9.13 5.71
CA GLY A 251 -2.91 9.27 5.93
C GLY A 251 -3.25 9.97 7.26
N GLY A 252 -2.29 10.03 8.19
CA GLY A 252 -2.39 10.74 9.46
C GLY A 252 -1.73 12.13 9.48
N TRP A 253 -1.40 12.72 8.31
CA TRP A 253 -0.66 13.97 8.23
C TRP A 253 -1.20 15.04 9.21
N PRO A 254 -0.31 15.78 9.91
CA PRO A 254 1.15 15.78 9.79
C PRO A 254 1.85 14.63 10.55
N ARG A 255 1.11 13.72 11.18
CA ARG A 255 1.65 12.57 11.92
C ARG A 255 1.82 11.37 11.00
N THR A 256 2.62 10.40 11.43
CA THR A 256 2.60 9.06 10.83
C THR A 256 1.34 8.32 11.26
N ALA A 257 0.72 7.60 10.34
CA ALA A 257 -0.34 6.64 10.62
C ALA A 257 0.17 5.25 10.26
N ASP A 258 0.09 4.32 11.20
CA ASP A 258 0.51 2.93 11.01
C ASP A 258 -0.71 2.03 10.85
N ILE A 259 -0.59 1.03 9.99
CA ILE A 259 -1.51 -0.07 9.83
C ILE A 259 -0.91 -1.31 10.50
N ALA A 260 -1.72 -2.02 11.30
CA ALA A 260 -1.24 -3.09 12.14
C ALA A 260 -2.19 -4.29 12.21
N ILE A 261 -1.63 -5.45 12.56
CA ILE A 261 -2.39 -6.61 13.00
C ILE A 261 -2.96 -6.27 14.37
N ALA A 262 -4.27 -6.42 14.55
CA ALA A 262 -4.94 -6.21 15.84
C ALA A 262 -5.14 -7.55 16.55
N THR A 263 -4.86 -7.58 17.85
CA THR A 263 -5.11 -8.73 18.74
C THR A 263 -5.82 -8.24 20.01
N ARG A 264 -6.41 -9.16 20.78
CA ARG A 264 -6.97 -8.80 22.10
C ARG A 264 -5.87 -8.21 22.99
N ARG A 265 -6.19 -7.08 23.66
CA ARG A 265 -5.26 -6.46 24.61
C ARG A 265 -4.89 -7.42 25.74
N GLY A 266 -3.61 -7.48 26.06
CA GLY A 266 -3.07 -8.34 27.11
C GLY A 266 -3.07 -9.83 26.76
N SER A 267 -3.43 -10.22 25.53
CA SER A 267 -3.35 -11.63 25.10
C SER A 267 -1.91 -12.13 24.96
N GLY A 268 -0.95 -11.21 24.82
CA GLY A 268 0.45 -11.50 24.56
C GLY A 268 0.74 -12.03 23.14
N LEU A 269 -0.24 -12.01 22.22
CA LEU A 269 -0.03 -12.46 20.83
C LEU A 269 0.64 -11.39 19.95
N ALA A 270 0.50 -10.10 20.28
CA ALA A 270 1.07 -9.01 19.47
C ALA A 270 2.61 -9.06 19.39
N ASP A 271 3.31 -9.39 20.48
CA ASP A 271 4.77 -9.49 20.46
C ASP A 271 5.29 -10.61 19.55
N PRO A 272 4.79 -11.87 19.64
CA PRO A 272 5.10 -12.93 18.68
C PRO A 272 4.85 -12.53 17.22
N LEU A 273 3.73 -11.86 16.93
CA LEU A 273 3.41 -11.40 15.58
C LEU A 273 4.37 -10.30 15.10
N THR A 274 4.80 -9.41 16.00
CA THR A 274 5.84 -8.42 15.72
C THR A 274 7.18 -9.09 15.40
N VAL A 275 7.59 -10.11 16.16
CA VAL A 275 8.80 -10.89 15.89
C VAL A 275 8.68 -11.59 14.54
N ALA A 276 7.52 -12.20 14.25
CA ALA A 276 7.25 -12.86 12.98
C ALA A 276 7.39 -11.90 11.81
N LEU A 277 6.75 -10.73 11.87
CA LEU A 277 6.85 -9.70 10.81
C LEU A 277 8.30 -9.26 10.60
N ASN A 278 9.05 -9.01 11.68
CA ASN A 278 10.46 -8.62 11.58
C ASN A 278 11.34 -9.70 10.96
N ALA A 279 11.09 -10.98 11.23
CA ALA A 279 11.78 -12.08 10.56
C ALA A 279 11.50 -12.08 9.05
N GLN A 280 10.25 -11.82 8.64
CA GLN A 280 9.84 -11.77 7.24
C GLN A 280 10.31 -10.50 6.51
N ILE A 281 10.49 -9.38 7.23
CA ILE A 281 11.17 -8.19 6.72
C ILE A 281 12.63 -8.53 6.43
N LYS A 282 13.35 -9.11 7.41
CA LYS A 282 14.78 -9.41 7.30
C LYS A 282 15.11 -10.40 6.18
N ASN A 283 14.25 -11.38 5.94
CA ASN A 283 14.47 -12.41 4.92
C ASN A 283 13.94 -12.04 3.52
N GLY A 284 13.34 -10.85 3.36
CA GLY A 284 12.83 -10.33 2.09
C GLY A 284 11.45 -10.87 1.65
N ARG A 285 10.81 -11.78 2.40
CA ARG A 285 9.47 -12.30 2.07
C ARG A 285 8.39 -11.24 2.18
N TYR A 286 8.50 -10.36 3.16
CA TYR A 286 7.61 -9.20 3.29
C TYR A 286 7.68 -8.30 2.05
N GLN A 287 8.88 -8.05 1.53
CA GLN A 287 9.05 -7.27 0.30
C GLN A 287 8.41 -7.97 -0.90
N GLN A 288 8.55 -9.29 -1.03
CA GLN A 288 7.88 -10.06 -2.09
C GLN A 288 6.35 -9.91 -2.04
N VAL A 289 5.76 -9.88 -0.83
CA VAL A 289 4.32 -9.66 -0.66
C VAL A 289 3.92 -8.23 -1.03
N LEU A 290 4.72 -7.22 -0.64
CA LEU A 290 4.49 -5.83 -1.07
C LEU A 290 4.55 -5.69 -2.59
N ASP A 291 5.57 -6.26 -3.23
CA ASP A 291 5.78 -6.16 -4.68
C ASP A 291 4.65 -6.85 -5.45
N ARG A 292 4.20 -8.03 -4.99
CA ARG A 292 3.07 -8.76 -5.58
C ARG A 292 1.80 -7.92 -5.67
N TRP A 293 1.60 -7.00 -4.73
CA TRP A 293 0.43 -6.13 -4.66
C TRP A 293 0.72 -4.67 -4.99
N ASN A 294 1.92 -4.35 -5.49
CA ASN A 294 2.38 -2.99 -5.82
C ASN A 294 2.28 -1.99 -4.65
N LEU A 295 2.66 -2.44 -3.45
CA LEU A 295 2.56 -1.67 -2.19
C LEU A 295 3.91 -1.27 -1.60
N ALA A 296 5.02 -1.44 -2.34
CA ALA A 296 6.37 -1.19 -1.84
C ALA A 296 6.58 0.24 -1.26
N SER A 297 5.84 1.25 -1.74
CA SER A 297 5.92 2.62 -1.20
C SER A 297 5.41 2.75 0.24
N GLU A 298 4.63 1.78 0.70
CA GLU A 298 3.99 1.74 2.01
C GLU A 298 4.76 0.84 3.00
N ALA A 299 5.92 0.33 2.59
CA ALA A 299 6.77 -0.54 3.40
C ALA A 299 7.19 0.12 4.73
N ILE A 300 7.30 -0.71 5.77
CA ILE A 300 7.99 -0.38 7.02
C ILE A 300 9.32 -1.10 7.09
N ASP A 301 10.33 -0.44 7.65
CA ASP A 301 11.66 -1.04 7.85
C ASP A 301 11.68 -1.99 9.05
N GLN A 302 10.75 -1.79 9.99
CA GLN A 302 10.63 -2.58 11.21
C GLN A 302 9.19 -2.58 11.73
N SER A 303 8.69 -3.76 12.09
CA SER A 303 7.45 -3.93 12.84
C SER A 303 7.64 -3.56 14.31
N ARG A 304 6.67 -2.85 14.90
CA ARG A 304 6.63 -2.44 16.30
C ARG A 304 5.37 -2.94 16.96
N THR A 305 5.49 -3.43 18.20
CA THR A 305 4.34 -3.69 19.06
C THR A 305 3.83 -2.36 19.63
N ASN A 306 2.52 -2.11 19.53
CA ASN A 306 1.84 -0.97 20.15
C ASN A 306 2.54 0.38 19.91
N PRO A 307 2.81 0.79 18.65
CA PRO A 307 3.41 2.10 18.36
C PRO A 307 2.50 3.24 18.84
N PRO A 308 2.99 4.49 18.87
CA PRO A 308 2.11 5.66 19.01
C PRO A 308 0.99 5.63 17.97
N GLY A 309 -0.25 5.70 18.42
CA GLY A 309 -1.42 5.78 17.56
C GLY A 309 -1.79 7.21 17.22
N LEU A 310 -2.70 7.37 16.27
CA LEU A 310 -3.35 8.66 16.05
C LEU A 310 -4.11 9.09 17.32
N PRO A 311 -4.11 10.39 17.66
CA PRO A 311 -4.80 10.90 18.84
C PRO A 311 -6.30 10.59 18.77
N LYS A 312 -6.94 10.56 19.93
CA LYS A 312 -8.40 10.49 20.00
C LYS A 312 -8.99 11.68 19.24
N SER A 313 -9.88 11.38 18.31
CA SER A 313 -10.71 12.38 17.62
C SER A 313 -11.80 12.93 18.53
#